data_AF-A0A7V1EPG0-F1
#
_entry.id   AF-A0A7V1EPG0-F1
#
_cell.length_a   1.000
_cell.length_b   1.000
_cell.length_c   1.000
_cell.angle_alpha   90.00
_cell.angle_beta   90.00
_cell.angle_gamma   90.00
#
_symmetry.space_group_name_H-M   'P 1'
#
loop_
_entity.id
_entity.type
_entity.pdbx_description
1 polymer ?
#
loop_
_entity_poly.entity_id
_entity_poly.type
_entity_poly.pdbx_seq_one_letter_code
_entity_poly.pdbx_strand_id
1 'polypeptide(L)'
;MKQIRIILKESKKIGTIQETYYEGGEPFLFYPVMLEGIRLAREMGFNAGIVSNGYWSTCVEDAKLWLNPLSELDISNLSISDDELHYGNFQDSPAKCALAAAKALGIPAYSINKAEPKVQQKPDIGDGKGTPEISGGIKLRGRAVEKFVEGLPTRNCKEFRECPYEDLVDPKRVHIDSYGTVQICQGISMGNCWKTPLSELIRGYDARKHPICGPLVRGGPIRLIEEHGLDLKDKYVDECHLCYVARRALLDKFPEYLAPRQVYGLE
;
A
#
# COMPACT_ATOMS: atom_id res chain seq x y z
N MET A 1 -4.31 11.09 -19.23
CA MET A 1 -3.04 11.85 -19.40
C MET A 1 -2.96 13.21 -18.72
N LYS A 2 -3.96 14.11 -18.84
CA LYS A 2 -3.91 15.45 -18.23
C LYS A 2 -3.61 15.41 -16.72
N GLN A 3 -4.28 14.52 -15.99
CA GLN A 3 -4.10 14.31 -14.54
C GLN A 3 -2.66 13.93 -14.17
N ILE A 4 -2.06 12.97 -14.86
CA ILE A 4 -0.66 12.55 -14.62
C ILE A 4 0.29 13.74 -14.79
N ARG A 5 0.15 14.52 -15.87
CA ARG A 5 0.98 15.72 -16.09
C ARG A 5 0.84 16.74 -14.95
N ILE A 6 -0.37 16.92 -14.42
CA ILE A 6 -0.61 17.82 -13.28
C ILE A 6 0.11 17.29 -12.03
N ILE A 7 -0.07 16.01 -11.69
CA ILE A 7 0.59 15.39 -10.53
C ILE A 7 2.10 15.50 -10.63
N LEU A 8 2.71 15.19 -11.78
CA LEU A 8 4.16 15.25 -11.95
C LEU A 8 4.69 16.69 -11.82
N LYS A 9 3.96 17.68 -12.36
CA LYS A 9 4.30 19.11 -12.20
C LYS A 9 4.24 19.54 -10.75
N GLU A 10 3.20 19.15 -10.02
CA GLU A 10 3.09 19.45 -8.59
C GLU A 10 4.17 18.74 -7.77
N SER A 11 4.47 17.48 -8.10
CA SER A 11 5.56 16.70 -7.49
C SER A 11 6.91 17.41 -7.64
N LYS A 12 7.16 18.04 -8.80
CA LYS A 12 8.37 18.82 -9.02
C LYS A 12 8.44 20.08 -8.14
N LYS A 13 7.31 20.73 -7.90
CA LYS A 13 7.22 21.91 -7.01
C LYS A 13 7.51 21.57 -5.54
N ILE A 14 7.25 20.33 -5.12
CA ILE A 14 7.55 19.86 -3.76
C ILE A 14 9.06 19.77 -3.54
N GLY A 15 9.84 19.45 -4.58
CA GLY A 15 11.30 19.52 -4.58
C GLY A 15 12.01 18.35 -3.88
N THR A 16 11.31 17.58 -3.03
CA THR A 16 11.86 16.41 -2.32
C THR A 16 11.43 15.07 -2.91
N ILE A 17 10.45 15.06 -3.82
CA ILE A 17 10.00 13.83 -4.50
C ILE A 17 11.02 13.44 -5.56
N GLN A 18 11.56 12.23 -5.43
CA GLN A 18 12.55 11.68 -6.37
C GLN A 18 11.98 10.56 -7.23
N GLU A 19 10.99 9.84 -6.72
CA GLU A 19 10.49 8.61 -7.32
C GLU A 19 8.98 8.66 -7.52
N THR A 20 8.52 8.00 -8.58
CA THR A 20 7.11 7.76 -8.87
C THR A 20 6.91 6.26 -9.05
N TYR A 21 5.90 5.71 -8.39
CA TYR A 21 5.58 4.29 -8.48
C TYR A 21 4.20 4.11 -9.09
N TYR A 22 4.11 3.25 -10.10
CA TYR A 22 2.87 2.87 -10.77
C TYR A 22 2.38 1.56 -10.15
N GLU A 23 1.30 1.66 -9.38
CA GLU A 23 0.74 0.58 -8.56
C GLU A 23 -0.81 0.60 -8.64
N GLY A 24 -1.46 -0.18 -7.77
CA GLY A 24 -2.92 -0.13 -7.57
C GLY A 24 -3.52 -1.53 -7.57
N GLY A 25 -4.58 -1.73 -8.36
CA GLY A 25 -5.09 -3.06 -8.67
C GLY A 25 -4.09 -3.83 -9.54
N GLU A 26 -3.92 -3.37 -10.78
CA GLU A 26 -2.89 -3.87 -11.70
C GLU A 26 -2.59 -2.81 -12.78
N PRO A 27 -1.39 -2.19 -12.79
CA PRO A 27 -1.08 -1.09 -13.71
C PRO A 27 -0.99 -1.53 -15.17
N PHE A 28 -0.66 -2.80 -15.47
CA PHE A 28 -0.60 -3.30 -16.85
C PHE A 28 -1.98 -3.43 -17.52
N LEU A 29 -3.09 -3.33 -16.78
CA LEU A 29 -4.42 -3.19 -17.39
C LEU A 29 -4.60 -1.85 -18.12
N PHE A 30 -3.81 -0.83 -17.73
CA PHE A 30 -3.81 0.50 -18.33
C PHE A 30 -2.46 0.80 -19.00
N TYR A 31 -1.89 -0.21 -19.66
CA TYR A 31 -0.52 -0.19 -20.16
C TYR A 31 -0.14 1.07 -20.98
N PRO A 32 -0.92 1.55 -21.97
CA PRO A 32 -0.56 2.76 -22.71
C PRO A 32 -0.48 4.02 -21.83
N VAL A 33 -1.33 4.11 -20.81
CA VAL A 33 -1.36 5.24 -19.87
C VAL A 33 -0.20 5.16 -18.89
N MET A 34 0.10 3.95 -18.39
CA MET A 34 1.27 3.69 -17.55
C MET A 34 2.56 4.05 -18.28
N LEU A 35 2.75 3.55 -19.50
CA LEU A 35 3.96 3.76 -20.31
C LEU A 35 4.20 5.25 -20.59
N GLU A 36 3.18 5.96 -21.05
CA GLU A 36 3.26 7.41 -21.28
C GLU A 36 3.47 8.18 -19.97
N GLY A 37 2.88 7.72 -18.86
CA GLY A 37 3.12 8.28 -17.55
C GLY A 37 4.59 8.19 -17.13
N ILE A 38 5.18 6.99 -17.26
CA ILE A 38 6.58 6.72 -16.95
C ILE A 38 7.49 7.60 -17.81
N ARG A 39 7.24 7.65 -19.12
CA ARG A 39 8.01 8.50 -20.05
C ARG A 39 8.03 9.96 -19.57
N LEU A 40 6.88 10.51 -19.21
CA LEU A 40 6.78 11.88 -18.69
C LEU A 40 7.50 12.05 -17.35
N ALA A 41 7.43 11.07 -16.46
CA ALA A 41 8.15 11.12 -15.20
C ALA A 41 9.67 11.15 -15.42
N ARG A 42 10.19 10.30 -16.30
CA ARG A 42 11.61 10.25 -16.68
C ARG A 42 12.06 11.56 -17.34
N GLU A 43 11.29 12.13 -18.27
CA GLU A 43 11.57 13.43 -18.88
C GLU A 43 11.64 14.59 -17.88
N MET A 44 10.92 14.48 -16.76
CA MET A 44 10.94 15.46 -15.67
C MET A 44 12.04 15.17 -14.62
N GLY A 45 12.85 14.13 -14.84
CA GLY A 45 13.98 13.73 -14.00
C GLY A 45 13.58 12.92 -12.77
N PHE A 46 12.40 12.30 -12.74
CA PHE A 46 12.03 11.36 -11.68
C PHE A 46 12.53 9.95 -12.01
N ASN A 47 12.80 9.17 -10.97
CA ASN A 47 12.84 7.72 -11.09
C ASN A 47 11.43 7.15 -11.20
N ALA A 48 11.29 6.04 -11.89
CA ALA A 48 10.00 5.40 -12.13
C ALA A 48 10.07 3.91 -11.78
N GLY A 49 9.24 3.48 -10.85
CA GLY A 49 9.07 2.09 -10.46
C GLY A 49 7.67 1.58 -10.79
N ILE A 50 7.52 0.25 -10.86
CA ILE A 50 6.23 -0.40 -11.11
C ILE A 50 6.05 -1.52 -10.08
N VAL A 51 4.83 -1.69 -9.58
CA VAL A 51 4.41 -2.89 -8.84
C VAL A 51 3.29 -3.57 -9.63
N SER A 52 3.48 -4.83 -10.02
CA SER A 52 2.53 -5.61 -10.82
C SER A 52 2.39 -7.03 -10.29
N ASN A 53 1.23 -7.65 -10.50
CA ASN A 53 1.05 -9.08 -10.29
C ASN A 53 1.68 -9.92 -11.41
N GLY A 54 1.91 -9.36 -12.59
CA GLY A 54 2.51 -10.11 -13.69
C GLY A 54 1.54 -11.01 -14.47
N TYR A 55 0.23 -10.78 -14.42
CA TYR A 55 -0.74 -11.64 -15.14
C TYR A 55 -0.48 -11.73 -16.66
N TRP A 56 0.19 -10.72 -17.22
CA TRP A 56 0.50 -10.54 -18.64
C TRP A 56 1.71 -11.36 -19.11
N SER A 57 2.51 -11.93 -18.22
CA SER A 57 3.70 -12.71 -18.55
C SER A 57 3.41 -14.20 -18.62
N THR A 58 2.57 -14.62 -19.55
CA THR A 58 2.19 -16.02 -19.80
C THR A 58 3.36 -16.91 -20.22
N CYS A 59 4.37 -16.33 -20.86
CA CYS A 59 5.67 -16.94 -21.09
C CYS A 59 6.75 -15.84 -21.12
N VAL A 60 8.03 -16.21 -21.22
CA VAL A 60 9.15 -15.26 -21.24
C VAL A 60 9.12 -14.39 -22.50
N GLU A 61 8.73 -14.95 -23.63
CA GLU A 61 8.64 -14.28 -24.92
C GLU A 61 7.55 -13.20 -24.89
N ASP A 62 6.36 -13.53 -24.40
CA ASP A 62 5.28 -12.57 -24.20
C ASP A 62 5.71 -11.48 -23.24
N ALA A 63 6.32 -11.86 -22.10
CA ALA A 63 6.78 -10.91 -21.10
C ALA A 63 7.79 -9.91 -21.67
N LYS A 64 8.68 -10.33 -22.57
CA LYS A 64 9.61 -9.42 -23.25
C LYS A 64 8.89 -8.40 -24.12
N LEU A 65 7.79 -8.77 -24.79
CA LEU A 65 7.01 -7.81 -25.59
C LEU A 65 6.43 -6.68 -24.72
N TRP A 66 5.94 -7.03 -23.53
CA TRP A 66 5.42 -6.04 -22.57
C TRP A 66 6.53 -5.19 -21.94
N LEU A 67 7.70 -5.78 -21.68
CA LEU A 67 8.78 -5.12 -20.95
C LEU A 67 9.76 -4.34 -21.83
N ASN A 68 9.88 -4.64 -23.13
CA ASN A 68 10.80 -3.95 -24.04
C ASN A 68 10.62 -2.42 -24.01
N PRO A 69 9.39 -1.87 -24.15
CA PRO A 69 9.21 -0.41 -24.08
C PRO A 69 9.57 0.17 -22.72
N LEU A 70 9.46 -0.59 -21.64
CA LEU A 70 9.83 -0.14 -20.29
C LEU A 70 11.35 -0.15 -20.09
N SER A 71 12.06 -1.09 -20.74
CA SER A 71 13.52 -1.12 -20.78
C SER A 71 14.09 0.13 -21.47
N GLU A 72 13.47 0.56 -22.57
CA GLU A 72 13.87 1.77 -23.31
C GLU A 72 13.68 3.06 -22.48
N LEU A 73 12.76 3.04 -21.52
CA LEU A 73 12.49 4.17 -20.61
C LEU A 73 13.37 4.16 -19.35
N ASP A 74 14.25 3.17 -19.19
CA ASP A 74 15.17 3.09 -18.05
C ASP A 74 14.44 3.21 -16.70
N ILE A 75 13.45 2.33 -16.49
CA ILE A 75 12.74 2.26 -15.22
C ILE A 75 13.69 1.78 -14.12
N SER A 76 13.59 2.39 -12.93
CA SER A 76 14.51 2.10 -11.84
C SER A 76 14.23 0.75 -11.16
N ASN A 77 12.99 0.26 -11.27
CA ASN A 77 12.57 -0.95 -10.58
C ASN A 77 11.25 -1.54 -11.11
N LEU A 78 11.21 -2.85 -11.28
CA LEU A 78 10.00 -3.65 -11.47
C LEU A 78 9.80 -4.62 -10.31
N SER A 79 8.79 -4.38 -9.49
CA SER A 79 8.39 -5.28 -8.40
C SER A 79 7.27 -6.19 -8.85
N ILE A 80 7.48 -7.50 -8.79
CA ILE A 80 6.47 -8.50 -9.17
C ILE A 80 5.96 -9.23 -7.94
N SER A 81 4.64 -9.22 -7.73
CA SER A 81 4.01 -10.10 -6.74
C SER A 81 4.09 -11.54 -7.21
N ASP A 82 4.94 -12.33 -6.55
CA ASP A 82 5.09 -13.77 -6.76
C ASP A 82 4.71 -14.43 -5.45
N ASP A 83 3.41 -14.62 -5.25
CA ASP A 83 2.94 -15.17 -3.99
C ASP A 83 1.84 -16.20 -4.19
N GLU A 84 1.67 -17.07 -3.19
CA GLU A 84 0.67 -18.15 -3.22
C GLU A 84 -0.75 -17.59 -3.41
N LEU A 85 -1.00 -16.33 -3.05
CA LEU A 85 -2.31 -15.68 -3.19
C LEU A 85 -2.64 -15.30 -4.64
N HIS A 86 -1.63 -14.97 -5.44
CA HIS A 86 -1.83 -14.60 -6.85
C HIS A 86 -1.77 -15.82 -7.78
N TYR A 87 -0.87 -16.79 -7.52
CA TYR A 87 -0.63 -17.91 -8.45
C TYR A 87 -0.50 -19.28 -7.78
N GLY A 88 -0.59 -19.44 -6.47
CA GLY A 88 -0.38 -20.76 -5.83
C GLY A 88 1.02 -21.36 -6.09
N ASN A 89 1.14 -22.69 -6.00
CA ASN A 89 2.43 -23.41 -6.11
C ASN A 89 2.76 -23.90 -7.54
N PHE A 90 2.60 -23.07 -8.56
CA PHE A 90 3.02 -23.46 -9.92
C PHE A 90 4.54 -23.33 -10.11
N GLN A 91 5.14 -24.32 -10.78
CA GLN A 91 6.57 -24.28 -11.12
C GLN A 91 6.89 -23.15 -12.11
N ASP A 92 5.96 -22.83 -13.01
CA ASP A 92 6.08 -21.76 -14.02
C ASP A 92 5.00 -20.68 -13.78
N SER A 93 5.15 -19.88 -12.71
CA SER A 93 4.24 -18.76 -12.46
C SER A 93 4.48 -17.62 -13.46
N PRO A 94 3.45 -16.86 -13.84
CA PRO A 94 3.64 -15.66 -14.66
C PRO A 94 4.69 -14.72 -14.08
N ALA A 95 4.76 -14.60 -12.75
CA ALA A 95 5.77 -13.81 -12.07
C ALA A 95 7.21 -14.25 -12.41
N LYS A 96 7.49 -15.56 -12.46
CA LYS A 96 8.82 -16.07 -12.88
C LYS A 96 9.13 -15.72 -14.33
N CYS A 97 8.16 -15.81 -15.23
CA CYS A 97 8.33 -15.38 -16.61
C CYS A 97 8.65 -13.88 -16.72
N ALA A 98 7.96 -13.02 -15.96
CA ALA A 98 8.25 -11.59 -15.90
C ALA A 98 9.66 -11.32 -15.38
N LEU A 99 10.08 -11.97 -14.29
CA LEU A 99 11.42 -11.81 -13.71
C LEU A 99 12.52 -12.27 -14.66
N ALA A 100 12.32 -13.40 -15.36
CA ALA A 100 13.26 -13.89 -16.36
C ALA A 100 13.37 -12.95 -17.55
N ALA A 101 12.24 -12.41 -18.04
CA ALA A 101 12.22 -11.42 -19.11
C ALA A 101 12.90 -10.11 -18.69
N ALA A 102 12.59 -9.59 -17.50
CA ALA A 102 13.23 -8.40 -16.95
C ALA A 102 14.74 -8.57 -16.89
N LYS A 103 15.23 -9.69 -16.33
CA LYS A 103 16.66 -10.01 -16.28
C LYS A 103 17.30 -10.03 -17.67
N ALA A 104 16.63 -10.62 -18.66
CA ALA A 104 17.13 -10.68 -20.03
C ALA A 104 17.21 -9.30 -20.71
N LEU A 105 16.42 -8.33 -20.25
CA LEU A 105 16.37 -6.96 -20.77
C LEU A 105 17.21 -5.96 -19.95
N GLY A 106 17.89 -6.38 -18.88
CA GLY A 106 18.61 -5.46 -17.99
C GLY A 106 17.71 -4.67 -17.03
N ILE A 107 16.43 -5.03 -17.00
CA ILE A 107 15.42 -4.83 -15.96
C ILE A 107 15.84 -4.94 -14.48
N PRO A 108 16.09 -3.89 -13.66
CA PRO A 108 16.18 -4.10 -12.22
C PRO A 108 14.81 -4.58 -11.71
N ALA A 109 14.73 -5.83 -11.26
CA ALA A 109 13.47 -6.44 -10.85
C ALA A 109 13.63 -7.34 -9.63
N TYR A 110 12.61 -7.36 -8.77
CA TYR A 110 12.55 -8.24 -7.61
C TYR A 110 11.16 -8.82 -7.38
N SER A 111 11.16 -9.98 -6.73
CA SER A 111 9.96 -10.69 -6.32
C SER A 111 9.48 -10.22 -4.94
N ILE A 112 8.18 -9.96 -4.81
CA ILE A 112 7.49 -9.74 -3.54
C ILE A 112 6.74 -11.03 -3.21
N ASN A 113 7.19 -11.74 -2.18
CA ASN A 113 6.56 -12.97 -1.70
C ASN A 113 5.79 -12.67 -0.41
N LYS A 114 4.47 -12.91 -0.40
CA LYS A 114 3.62 -12.83 0.80
C LYS A 114 2.79 -14.10 0.95
N ALA A 115 2.99 -14.86 2.01
CA ALA A 115 2.18 -16.05 2.26
C ALA A 115 0.99 -15.74 3.16
N GLU A 116 -0.07 -16.54 3.08
CA GLU A 116 -1.17 -16.45 4.05
C GLU A 116 -0.66 -16.50 5.50
N PRO A 117 -1.21 -15.68 6.40
CA PRO A 117 -0.77 -15.66 7.78
C PRO A 117 -1.10 -16.99 8.45
N LYS A 118 -0.06 -17.70 8.89
CA LYS A 118 -0.19 -18.96 9.62
C LYS A 118 0.29 -18.80 11.05
N VAL A 119 -0.48 -19.36 11.97
CA VAL A 119 -0.09 -19.46 13.38
C VAL A 119 1.01 -20.50 13.49
N GLN A 120 2.23 -20.05 13.80
CA GLN A 120 3.30 -20.96 14.21
C GLN A 120 3.26 -21.08 15.73
N GLN A 121 3.03 -22.30 16.22
CA GLN A 121 3.28 -22.61 17.62
C GLN A 121 4.81 -22.67 17.79
N LYS A 122 5.37 -21.83 18.66
CA LYS A 122 6.75 -22.03 19.09
C LYS A 122 6.84 -23.39 19.79
N PRO A 123 7.90 -24.19 19.57
CA PRO A 123 8.18 -25.34 20.41
C PRO A 123 8.20 -24.87 21.87
N ASP A 124 7.55 -25.63 22.76
CA ASP A 124 7.64 -25.43 24.21
C ASP A 124 9.10 -25.65 24.64
N ILE A 125 9.92 -24.60 24.56
CA ILE A 125 11.18 -24.53 25.28
C ILE A 125 10.78 -24.04 26.66
N GLY A 126 10.80 -24.97 27.62
CA GLY A 126 10.21 -24.86 28.95
C GLY A 126 10.24 -23.46 29.55
N ASP A 127 9.10 -23.14 30.17
CA ASP A 127 8.80 -21.96 31.00
C ASP A 127 7.84 -20.94 30.34
N GLY A 128 6.62 -21.40 30.07
CA GLY A 128 5.46 -20.53 29.85
C GLY A 128 4.99 -20.47 28.40
N LYS A 129 3.69 -20.72 28.21
CA LYS A 129 2.95 -20.70 26.93
C LYS A 129 3.56 -19.72 25.92
N GLY A 130 4.29 -20.26 24.94
CA GLY A 130 4.85 -19.45 23.87
C GLY A 130 3.76 -18.63 23.20
N THR A 131 3.96 -17.32 23.07
CA THR A 131 3.03 -16.47 22.33
C THR A 131 3.03 -16.93 20.87
N PRO A 132 1.85 -17.23 20.28
CA PRO A 132 1.78 -17.65 18.89
C PRO A 132 2.34 -16.55 17.99
N GLU A 133 3.27 -16.92 17.11
CA GLU A 133 3.88 -16.01 16.15
C GLU A 133 3.11 -16.09 14.82
N ILE A 134 2.71 -14.93 14.30
CA ILE A 134 2.04 -14.84 13.01
C ILE A 134 3.12 -14.76 11.93
N SER A 135 3.24 -15.83 11.14
CA SER A 135 4.14 -15.87 9.98
C SER A 135 3.42 -15.40 8.70
N GLY A 136 4.11 -15.33 7.55
CA GLY A 136 3.50 -15.06 6.24
C GLY A 136 3.64 -13.62 5.71
N GLY A 137 3.96 -12.64 6.57
CA GLY A 137 4.34 -11.29 6.14
C GLY A 137 3.21 -10.40 5.60
N ILE A 138 1.95 -10.88 5.63
CA ILE A 138 0.78 -10.04 5.32
C ILE A 138 0.58 -9.03 6.45
N LYS A 139 0.59 -7.75 6.08
CA LYS A 139 0.11 -6.68 6.95
C LYS A 139 -1.41 -6.65 6.85
N LEU A 140 -2.13 -6.73 7.96
CA LEU A 140 -3.60 -6.70 8.02
C LEU A 140 -4.14 -5.27 7.77
N ARG A 141 -3.76 -4.67 6.64
CA ARG A 141 -4.15 -3.31 6.24
C ARG A 141 -5.35 -3.34 5.30
N GLY A 142 -6.30 -2.45 5.54
CA GLY A 142 -7.48 -2.33 4.69
C GLY A 142 -8.26 -3.64 4.61
N ARG A 143 -8.69 -4.01 3.41
CA ARG A 143 -9.45 -5.24 3.12
C ARG A 143 -8.72 -6.55 3.46
N ALA A 144 -7.41 -6.52 3.75
CA ALA A 144 -6.71 -7.71 4.26
C ALA A 144 -7.29 -8.15 5.62
N VAL A 145 -7.81 -7.21 6.41
CA VAL A 145 -8.51 -7.51 7.67
C VAL A 145 -9.72 -8.39 7.43
N GLU A 146 -10.53 -8.08 6.42
CA GLU A 146 -11.78 -8.83 6.14
C GLU A 146 -11.51 -10.27 5.68
N LYS A 147 -10.33 -10.52 5.09
CA LYS A 147 -9.98 -11.82 4.52
C LYS A 147 -9.15 -12.71 5.45
N PHE A 148 -8.23 -12.14 6.22
CA PHE A 148 -7.15 -12.91 6.82
C PHE A 148 -7.12 -12.90 8.36
N VAL A 149 -8.10 -12.30 9.03
CA VAL A 149 -8.14 -12.29 10.52
C VAL A 149 -8.72 -13.53 11.15
N GLU A 150 -9.51 -14.32 10.41
CA GLU A 150 -10.13 -15.52 10.94
C GLU A 150 -9.08 -16.56 11.35
N GLY A 151 -9.22 -17.13 12.56
CA GLY A 151 -8.28 -18.12 13.10
C GLY A 151 -6.96 -17.56 13.66
N LEU A 152 -6.69 -16.25 13.52
CA LEU A 152 -5.48 -15.63 14.08
C LEU A 152 -5.62 -15.29 15.57
N PRO A 153 -4.52 -15.34 16.34
CA PRO A 153 -4.53 -14.97 17.76
C PRO A 153 -4.86 -13.49 17.93
N THR A 154 -5.59 -13.17 19.01
CA THR A 154 -5.99 -11.80 19.32
C THR A 154 -5.41 -11.32 20.66
N ARG A 155 -5.02 -10.05 20.73
CA ARG A 155 -4.53 -9.35 21.93
C ARG A 155 -5.53 -8.28 22.38
N ASN A 156 -5.35 -7.75 23.59
CA ASN A 156 -6.26 -6.74 24.12
C ASN A 156 -6.07 -5.40 23.39
N CYS A 157 -7.17 -4.72 23.06
CA CYS A 157 -7.14 -3.45 22.33
C CYS A 157 -6.29 -2.37 23.02
N LYS A 158 -6.20 -2.39 24.36
CA LYS A 158 -5.41 -1.47 25.19
C LYS A 158 -3.90 -1.59 24.98
N GLU A 159 -3.43 -2.62 24.30
CA GLU A 159 -2.02 -2.82 23.95
C GLU A 159 -1.63 -2.04 22.67
N PHE A 160 -2.58 -1.72 21.78
CA PHE A 160 -2.30 -1.11 20.48
C PHE A 160 -2.15 0.41 20.57
N ARG A 161 -1.01 0.85 21.13
CA ARG A 161 -0.71 2.24 21.50
C ARG A 161 0.11 3.03 20.48
N GLU A 162 0.44 2.44 19.35
CA GLU A 162 1.18 3.10 18.27
C GLU A 162 0.83 2.52 16.89
N CYS A 163 1.28 3.19 15.82
CA CYS A 163 1.29 2.63 14.47
C CYS A 163 2.71 2.12 14.17
N PRO A 164 2.94 0.79 14.06
CA PRO A 164 4.29 0.26 13.92
C PRO A 164 4.84 0.37 12.48
N TYR A 165 4.10 0.98 11.55
CA TYR A 165 4.42 0.86 10.13
C TYR A 165 4.40 2.15 9.30
N GLU A 166 3.79 3.22 9.79
CA GLU A 166 3.76 4.49 9.08
C GLU A 166 4.22 5.59 10.03
N ASP A 167 5.23 6.36 9.60
CA ASP A 167 5.54 7.64 10.23
C ASP A 167 4.53 8.67 9.73
N LEU A 168 3.46 8.85 10.51
CA LEU A 168 2.39 9.77 10.14
C LEU A 168 2.82 11.24 10.30
N VAL A 169 3.88 11.53 11.06
CA VAL A 169 4.36 12.91 11.29
C VAL A 169 5.24 13.35 10.11
N ASP A 170 6.08 12.45 9.61
CA ASP A 170 7.01 12.68 8.51
C ASP A 170 6.90 11.57 7.45
N PRO A 171 5.78 11.52 6.70
CA PRO A 171 5.53 10.45 5.74
C PRO A 171 6.53 10.49 4.58
N LYS A 172 7.16 9.34 4.30
CA LYS A 172 8.16 9.19 3.23
C LYS A 172 7.56 8.91 1.86
N ARG A 173 6.26 8.63 1.79
CA ARG A 173 5.50 8.41 0.57
C ARG A 173 4.04 8.78 0.78
N VAL A 174 3.35 9.01 -0.33
CA VAL A 174 1.88 9.11 -0.39
C VAL A 174 1.39 8.30 -1.58
N HIS A 175 0.19 7.73 -1.47
CA HIS A 175 -0.50 7.09 -2.59
C HIS A 175 -1.52 8.08 -3.17
N ILE A 176 -1.62 8.15 -4.49
CA ILE A 176 -2.63 8.97 -5.16
C ILE A 176 -3.49 8.05 -6.01
N ASP A 177 -4.80 8.05 -5.76
CA ASP A 177 -5.75 7.26 -6.56
C ASP A 177 -6.26 8.03 -7.78
N SER A 178 -7.03 7.35 -8.64
CA SER A 178 -7.63 7.95 -9.85
C SER A 178 -8.65 9.06 -9.55
N TYR A 179 -9.20 9.10 -8.33
CA TYR A 179 -10.12 10.12 -7.85
C TYR A 179 -9.39 11.32 -7.24
N GLY A 180 -8.06 11.28 -7.17
CA GLY A 180 -7.20 12.35 -6.66
C GLY A 180 -7.01 12.32 -5.16
N THR A 181 -7.49 11.29 -4.45
CA THR A 181 -7.28 11.18 -3.00
C THR A 181 -5.80 10.95 -2.74
N VAL A 182 -5.19 11.81 -1.93
CA VAL A 182 -3.80 11.69 -1.49
C VAL A 182 -3.79 10.98 -0.14
N GLN A 183 -3.38 9.72 -0.13
CA GLN A 183 -3.44 8.84 1.02
C GLN A 183 -2.07 8.71 1.70
N ILE A 184 -2.02 8.95 3.01
CA ILE A 184 -0.80 8.81 3.85
C ILE A 184 -0.60 7.34 4.25
N CYS A 185 -1.71 6.69 4.58
CA CYS A 185 -1.83 5.24 4.76
C CYS A 185 -3.08 4.81 3.99
N GLN A 186 -3.21 3.53 3.64
CA GLN A 186 -4.36 3.03 2.90
C GLN A 186 -5.68 3.40 3.61
N GLY A 187 -6.43 4.31 3.01
CA GLY A 187 -7.71 4.84 3.50
C GLY A 187 -7.64 6.06 4.40
N ILE A 188 -6.45 6.59 4.72
CA ILE A 188 -6.30 7.85 5.47
C ILE A 188 -5.84 8.93 4.50
N SER A 189 -6.72 9.90 4.23
CA SER A 189 -6.58 10.93 3.22
C SER A 189 -6.04 12.24 3.81
N MET A 190 -4.97 12.77 3.22
CA MET A 190 -4.47 14.13 3.41
C MET A 190 -5.37 15.17 2.74
N GLY A 191 -6.14 14.77 1.73
CA GLY A 191 -6.97 15.64 0.90
C GLY A 191 -7.09 15.13 -0.53
N ASN A 192 -7.60 15.97 -1.42
CA ASN A 192 -7.82 15.63 -2.83
C ASN A 192 -7.04 16.57 -3.77
N CYS A 193 -6.12 16.02 -4.57
CA CYS A 193 -5.23 16.78 -5.43
C CYS A 193 -5.92 17.42 -6.66
N TRP A 194 -7.19 17.11 -6.90
CA TRP A 194 -8.02 17.78 -7.92
C TRP A 194 -8.75 19.00 -7.37
N LYS A 195 -8.87 19.12 -6.04
CA LYS A 195 -9.43 20.29 -5.36
C LYS A 195 -8.33 21.27 -4.93
N THR A 196 -7.26 20.74 -4.35
CA THR A 196 -6.12 21.52 -3.85
C THR A 196 -4.84 20.99 -4.49
N PRO A 197 -3.96 21.83 -5.05
CA PRO A 197 -2.73 21.37 -5.66
C PRO A 197 -1.91 20.47 -4.71
N LEU A 198 -1.34 19.37 -5.23
CA LEU A 198 -0.62 18.39 -4.42
C LEU A 198 0.52 19.05 -3.60
N SER A 199 1.22 20.04 -4.17
CA SER A 199 2.29 20.74 -3.45
C SER A 199 1.77 21.56 -2.25
N GLU A 200 0.55 22.07 -2.32
CA GLU A 200 -0.09 22.79 -1.22
C GLU A 200 -0.60 21.82 -0.15
N LEU A 201 -1.16 20.67 -0.54
CA LEU A 201 -1.57 19.62 0.39
C LEU A 201 -0.39 19.14 1.23
N ILE A 202 0.74 18.83 0.60
CA ILE A 202 1.94 18.37 1.32
C ILE A 202 2.48 19.47 2.24
N ARG A 203 2.55 20.72 1.77
CA ARG A 203 3.03 21.85 2.59
C ARG A 203 2.12 22.11 3.80
N GLY A 204 0.81 21.94 3.62
CA GLY A 204 -0.20 22.19 4.66
C GLY A 204 -0.46 21.01 5.59
N TYR A 205 0.15 19.85 5.35
CA TYR A 205 -0.10 18.66 6.15
C TYR A 205 0.42 18.82 7.58
N ASP A 206 -0.48 18.60 8.55
CA ASP A 206 -0.16 18.57 9.99
C ASP A 206 -0.84 17.34 10.61
N ALA A 207 -0.05 16.30 10.84
CA ALA A 207 -0.51 15.04 11.40
C ALA A 207 -1.23 15.20 12.74
N ARG A 208 -0.82 16.17 13.57
CA ARG A 208 -1.35 16.36 14.93
C ARG A 208 -2.73 17.00 14.93
N LYS A 209 -3.01 17.84 13.93
CA LYS A 209 -4.32 18.49 13.71
C LYS A 209 -5.28 17.62 12.90
N HIS A 210 -4.76 16.65 12.16
CA HIS A 210 -5.58 15.74 11.36
C HIS A 210 -6.48 14.87 12.28
N PRO A 211 -7.81 14.78 12.04
CA PRO A 211 -8.76 14.14 12.97
C PRO A 211 -8.55 12.63 13.15
N ILE A 212 -7.90 11.99 12.18
CA ILE A 212 -7.52 10.56 12.22
C ILE A 212 -6.05 10.36 12.62
N CYS A 213 -5.08 10.98 11.93
CA CYS A 213 -3.67 10.84 12.28
C CYS A 213 -3.33 11.39 13.67
N GLY A 214 -4.00 12.44 14.15
CA GLY A 214 -3.71 13.07 15.44
C GLY A 214 -3.83 12.10 16.62
N PRO A 215 -4.98 11.44 16.80
CA PRO A 215 -5.14 10.37 17.79
C PRO A 215 -4.12 9.23 17.60
N LEU A 216 -3.91 8.79 16.35
CA LEU A 216 -2.97 7.69 16.04
C LEU A 216 -1.52 8.03 16.43
N VAL A 217 -1.09 9.28 16.23
CA VAL A 217 0.24 9.77 16.62
C VAL A 217 0.37 9.85 18.15
N ARG A 218 -0.70 10.21 18.86
CA ARG A 218 -0.66 10.37 20.33
C ARG A 218 -0.71 9.05 21.10
N GLY A 219 -1.37 8.03 20.55
CA GLY A 219 -1.55 6.78 21.28
C GLY A 219 -2.13 5.65 20.44
N GLY A 220 -1.84 5.65 19.13
CA GLY A 220 -2.19 4.56 18.24
C GLY A 220 -3.70 4.32 18.07
N PRO A 221 -4.06 3.13 17.57
CA PRO A 221 -5.45 2.76 17.31
C PRO A 221 -6.36 2.86 18.54
N ILE A 222 -5.87 2.54 19.75
CA ILE A 222 -6.69 2.65 20.96
C ILE A 222 -7.09 4.10 21.25
N ARG A 223 -6.18 5.07 21.07
CA ARG A 223 -6.50 6.48 21.28
C ARG A 223 -7.57 6.98 20.31
N LEU A 224 -7.57 6.50 19.07
CA LEU A 224 -8.60 6.85 18.08
C LEU A 224 -10.00 6.42 18.55
N ILE A 225 -10.12 5.27 19.19
CA ILE A 225 -11.40 4.75 19.72
C ILE A 225 -11.87 5.61 20.89
N GLU A 226 -10.97 5.87 21.83
CA GLU A 226 -11.30 6.64 23.04
C GLU A 226 -11.71 8.08 22.71
N GLU A 227 -11.00 8.75 21.80
CA GLU A 227 -11.30 10.16 21.45
C GLU A 227 -12.61 10.32 20.68
N HIS A 228 -13.03 9.28 19.94
CA HIS A 228 -14.30 9.31 19.21
C HIS A 228 -15.42 8.53 19.90
N GLY A 229 -15.19 7.97 21.09
CA GLY A 229 -16.19 7.25 21.87
C GLY A 229 -16.78 6.03 21.15
N LEU A 230 -15.94 5.28 20.43
CA LEU A 230 -16.40 4.12 19.65
C LEU A 230 -16.63 2.91 20.56
N ASP A 231 -17.80 2.29 20.44
CA ASP A 231 -18.12 1.01 21.10
C ASP A 231 -17.69 -0.16 20.20
N LEU A 232 -16.58 -0.79 20.57
CA LEU A 232 -15.88 -1.80 19.78
C LEU A 232 -15.46 -2.98 20.66
N LYS A 233 -15.13 -4.12 20.04
CA LYS A 233 -14.69 -5.32 20.76
C LYS A 233 -13.39 -5.05 21.53
N ASP A 234 -13.10 -5.89 22.53
CA ASP A 234 -11.87 -5.74 23.33
C ASP A 234 -10.63 -6.39 22.72
N LYS A 235 -10.79 -7.21 21.67
CA LYS A 235 -9.72 -8.07 21.15
C LYS A 235 -9.59 -7.97 19.63
N TYR A 236 -8.35 -7.78 19.18
CA TYR A 236 -7.98 -7.70 17.76
C TYR A 236 -6.66 -8.42 17.50
N VAL A 237 -6.36 -8.71 16.23
CA VAL A 237 -5.15 -9.43 15.85
C VAL A 237 -3.92 -8.54 16.02
N ASP A 238 -3.96 -7.34 15.44
CA ASP A 238 -2.87 -6.37 15.48
C ASP A 238 -3.40 -4.92 15.46
N GLU A 239 -2.47 -3.97 15.46
CA GLU A 239 -2.72 -2.53 15.42
C GLU A 239 -3.48 -2.14 14.13
N CYS A 240 -3.17 -2.77 13.00
CA CYS A 240 -3.82 -2.47 11.73
C CYS A 240 -5.27 -2.95 11.67
N HIS A 241 -5.57 -4.13 12.23
CA HIS A 241 -6.91 -4.65 12.39
C HIS A 241 -7.75 -3.67 13.22
N LEU A 242 -7.28 -3.27 14.41
CA LEU A 242 -8.02 -2.32 15.23
C LEU A 242 -8.20 -0.96 14.53
N CYS A 243 -7.13 -0.43 13.94
CA CYS A 243 -7.17 0.84 13.21
C CYS A 243 -8.18 0.81 12.06
N TYR A 244 -8.26 -0.30 11.33
CA TYR A 244 -9.21 -0.48 10.25
C TYR A 244 -10.67 -0.48 10.75
N VAL A 245 -10.97 -1.25 11.80
CA VAL A 245 -12.33 -1.30 12.37
C VAL A 245 -12.76 0.06 12.91
N ALA A 246 -11.88 0.74 13.66
CA ALA A 246 -12.15 2.07 14.19
C ALA A 246 -12.41 3.09 13.08
N ARG A 247 -11.58 3.11 12.04
CA ARG A 247 -11.79 3.99 10.88
C ARG A 247 -13.08 3.67 10.13
N ARG A 248 -13.42 2.39 9.96
CA ARG A 248 -14.69 2.00 9.33
C ARG A 248 -15.90 2.59 10.05
N ALA A 249 -15.92 2.55 11.38
CA ALA A 249 -16.99 3.14 12.19
C ALA A 249 -17.07 4.67 12.08
N LEU A 250 -16.00 5.31 11.61
CA LEU A 250 -15.86 6.76 11.49
C LEU A 250 -16.06 7.30 10.07
N LEU A 251 -16.30 6.43 9.08
CA LEU A 251 -16.36 6.80 7.67
C LEU A 251 -17.35 7.93 7.38
N ASP A 252 -18.56 7.83 7.90
CA ASP A 252 -19.61 8.81 7.63
C ASP A 252 -19.40 10.12 8.42
N LYS A 253 -18.64 10.05 9.53
CA LYS A 253 -18.26 11.23 10.32
C LYS A 253 -17.10 12.00 9.68
N PHE A 254 -16.17 11.32 9.01
CA PHE A 254 -14.97 11.90 8.41
C PHE A 254 -14.74 11.48 6.95
N PRO A 255 -15.71 11.69 6.04
CA PRO A 255 -15.64 11.17 4.67
C PRO A 255 -14.50 11.75 3.83
N GLU A 256 -14.01 12.96 4.16
CA GLU A 256 -12.90 13.59 3.44
C GLU A 256 -11.51 13.09 3.90
N TYR A 257 -11.44 12.58 5.14
CA TYR A 257 -10.20 12.07 5.76
C TYR A 257 -10.11 10.55 5.72
N LEU A 258 -11.23 9.86 5.50
CA LEU A 258 -11.33 8.42 5.41
C LEU A 258 -11.84 8.03 4.02
N ALA A 259 -10.90 8.00 3.07
CA ALA A 259 -11.19 7.82 1.66
C ALA A 259 -10.06 7.05 0.95
N PRO A 260 -10.36 6.37 -0.17
CA PRO A 260 -11.70 6.22 -0.78
C PRO A 260 -12.49 5.07 -0.12
N ARG A 261 -13.82 4.99 -0.30
CA ARG A 261 -14.65 3.98 0.40
C ARG A 261 -14.30 2.53 0.00
N GLN A 262 -13.78 2.33 -1.22
CA GLN A 262 -13.38 1.03 -1.76
C GLN A 262 -12.32 0.33 -0.91
N VAL A 263 -11.40 1.07 -0.27
CA VAL A 263 -10.37 0.43 0.58
C VAL A 263 -10.94 -0.08 1.91
N TYR A 264 -12.19 0.28 2.20
CA TYR A 264 -12.97 -0.19 3.33
C TYR A 264 -14.00 -1.26 2.96
N GLY A 265 -13.94 -1.81 1.73
CA GLY A 265 -14.87 -2.85 1.28
C GLY A 265 -16.27 -2.34 0.97
N LEU A 266 -16.42 -1.02 0.81
CA LEU A 266 -17.68 -0.35 0.47
C LEU A 266 -17.55 0.22 -0.95
N GLU A 267 -18.63 0.11 -1.73
CA GLU A 267 -18.72 0.42 -3.17
C GLU A 267 -18.19 -0.67 -4.11
#